data_AF-A0A951IAR8-F1
#
_entry.id   AF-A0A951IAR8-F1
#
_cell.length_a   1.000
_cell.length_b   1.000
_cell.length_c   1.000
_cell.angle_alpha   90.00
_cell.angle_beta   90.00
_cell.angle_gamma   90.00
#
_symmetry.space_group_name_H-M   'P 1'
#
loop_
_entity.id
_entity.type
_entity.pdbx_description
1 polymer ?
#
loop_
_entity_poly.entity_id
_entity_poly.type
_entity_poly.pdbx_seq_one_letter_code
_entity_poly.pdbx_strand_id
1 'polypeptide(L)'
;GSARAGSSEANCSMAVYLLDTLQQAPGMDIAGYLWLQSELKGVVESPAYYFSDAADAAEAADNLMLVQGWRRFNWDEVLQDQPRIPDHLPETEGHFVQGKLVEKNGAVQRAGIAAYLSVPGERPLFTVASSGPQGELRFNVRNFFGGHEIVLQAADTNYRVDISSPFFERYSSNRIPVFTLPSSVAGLLEAHSVQSQVASTYYAARQQNFGLPADMDTLPFYGMPDDRYYLDDYTRFVTMEEVMREYIANVRVRKSNDHFSYQVWSADFKDHFQADPLVLLDGVPVNDLDKLMAFDPLKIRRADVVTHRFVQNNLVHSGIVSYQTYQGDLAGFPLASNALIVDYAGMQLPREFYSPVYETAAQQNSRLPDMRNLLYWSPDIRTVKGSASRSFYTADIPGTYIAVVQGMNADGLSGSASTVFTVK
;
A
#
# COMPACT_ATOMS: atom_id res chain seq x y z
N GLY A 1 -10.16 -22.52 -40.20
CA GLY A 1 -10.82 -23.59 -39.42
C GLY A 1 -11.41 -22.97 -38.18
N SER A 2 -12.72 -23.06 -37.99
CA SER A 2 -13.46 -22.44 -36.89
C SER A 2 -13.15 -23.14 -35.55
N ALA A 3 -12.33 -22.53 -34.71
CA ALA A 3 -12.27 -22.89 -33.30
C ALA A 3 -13.46 -22.22 -32.60
N ARG A 4 -14.41 -23.03 -32.14
CA ARG A 4 -15.43 -22.59 -31.18
C ARG A 4 -14.70 -22.06 -29.95
N ALA A 5 -14.79 -20.76 -29.71
CA ALA A 5 -14.46 -20.15 -28.43
C ALA A 5 -15.43 -20.75 -27.39
N GLY A 6 -14.95 -21.75 -26.64
CA GLY A 6 -15.56 -22.06 -25.35
C GLY A 6 -15.49 -20.79 -24.53
N SER A 7 -16.61 -20.42 -23.91
CA SER A 7 -16.75 -19.20 -23.11
C SER A 7 -15.79 -19.25 -21.92
N SER A 8 -14.54 -18.85 -22.13
CA SER A 8 -13.54 -18.78 -21.07
C SER A 8 -13.85 -17.58 -20.18
N GLU A 9 -13.60 -17.76 -18.89
CA GLU A 9 -13.63 -16.66 -17.94
C GLU A 9 -12.60 -15.62 -18.37
N ALA A 10 -13.00 -14.36 -18.30
CA ALA A 10 -12.18 -13.22 -18.67
C ALA A 10 -12.25 -12.19 -17.56
N ASN A 11 -11.12 -11.53 -17.34
CA ASN A 11 -11.02 -10.36 -16.48
C ASN A 11 -11.09 -9.13 -17.38
N CYS A 12 -12.13 -8.31 -17.15
CA CYS A 12 -12.41 -7.13 -17.94
C CYS A 12 -12.44 -5.89 -17.05
N SER A 13 -12.22 -4.72 -17.65
CA SER A 13 -12.53 -3.42 -17.08
C SER A 13 -13.64 -2.76 -17.89
N MET A 14 -14.40 -1.88 -17.25
CA MET A 14 -15.43 -1.07 -17.90
C MET A 14 -15.37 0.38 -17.41
N ALA A 15 -15.38 1.31 -18.35
CA ALA A 15 -15.53 2.74 -18.09
C ALA A 15 -16.73 3.29 -18.87
N VAL A 16 -17.49 4.20 -18.27
CA VAL A 16 -18.56 4.93 -18.95
C VAL A 16 -18.40 6.41 -18.71
N TYR A 17 -18.08 7.18 -19.74
CA TYR A 17 -17.73 8.58 -19.60
C TYR A 17 -18.28 9.46 -20.73
N LEU A 18 -18.43 10.76 -20.44
CA LEU A 18 -18.91 11.78 -21.38
C LEU A 18 -17.88 11.98 -22.50
N LEU A 19 -18.34 11.99 -23.75
CA LEU A 19 -17.53 12.37 -24.91
C LEU A 19 -17.56 13.88 -25.11
N ASP A 20 -16.38 14.49 -25.15
CA ASP A 20 -16.18 15.89 -25.48
C ASP A 20 -14.81 16.11 -26.16
N THR A 21 -14.40 17.36 -26.35
CA THR A 21 -13.13 17.70 -27.00
C THR A 21 -11.91 17.43 -26.12
N LEU A 22 -12.06 17.34 -24.80
CA LEU A 22 -11.01 16.97 -23.85
C LEU A 22 -10.90 15.45 -23.66
N GLN A 23 -12.00 14.72 -23.86
CA GLN A 23 -12.07 13.28 -23.64
C GLN A 23 -12.79 12.58 -24.80
N GLN A 24 -11.97 12.13 -25.75
CA GLN A 24 -12.42 11.43 -26.95
C GLN A 24 -12.54 9.91 -26.73
N ALA A 25 -13.07 9.20 -27.72
CA ALA A 25 -13.02 7.75 -27.74
C ALA A 25 -11.56 7.26 -27.73
N PRO A 26 -11.25 6.12 -27.10
CA PRO A 26 -9.87 5.62 -27.03
C PRO A 26 -9.35 5.31 -28.44
N GLY A 27 -8.23 5.92 -28.82
CA GLY A 27 -7.54 5.60 -30.08
C GLY A 27 -6.66 4.34 -30.02
N MET A 28 -6.47 3.79 -28.82
CA MET A 28 -5.73 2.56 -28.54
C MET A 28 -6.57 1.65 -27.66
N ASP A 29 -6.55 0.37 -27.98
CA ASP A 29 -7.15 -0.67 -27.16
C ASP A 29 -6.09 -1.57 -26.50
N ILE A 30 -6.55 -2.50 -25.67
CA ILE A 30 -5.68 -3.42 -24.92
C ILE A 30 -4.81 -4.27 -25.85
N ALA A 31 -5.31 -4.67 -27.03
CA ALA A 31 -4.55 -5.47 -27.98
C ALA A 31 -3.42 -4.65 -28.60
N GLY A 32 -3.71 -3.45 -29.11
CA GLY A 32 -2.71 -2.55 -29.67
C GLY A 32 -1.64 -2.14 -28.65
N TYR A 33 -2.02 -1.97 -27.38
CA TYR A 33 -1.07 -1.71 -26.31
C TYR A 33 -0.11 -2.89 -26.09
N LEU A 34 -0.65 -4.09 -25.86
CA LEU A 34 0.13 -5.28 -25.50
C LEU A 34 1.00 -5.80 -26.64
N TRP A 35 0.57 -5.64 -27.89
CA TRP A 35 1.28 -6.20 -29.05
C TRP A 35 2.28 -5.24 -29.68
N LEU A 36 2.17 -3.94 -29.42
CA LEU A 36 2.99 -2.93 -30.11
C LEU A 36 3.54 -1.87 -29.14
N GLN A 37 2.66 -1.09 -28.51
CA GLN A 37 3.10 0.09 -27.80
C GLN A 37 3.92 -0.22 -26.54
N SER A 38 3.68 -1.35 -25.87
CA SER A 38 4.46 -1.75 -24.69
C SER A 38 5.92 -2.09 -25.01
N GLU A 39 6.23 -2.45 -26.26
CA GLU A 39 7.56 -2.93 -26.67
C GLU A 39 8.37 -1.89 -27.46
N LEU A 40 7.73 -0.82 -27.95
CA LEU A 40 8.37 0.23 -28.74
C LEU A 40 8.66 1.48 -27.91
N LYS A 41 9.80 2.13 -28.20
CA LYS A 41 10.16 3.42 -27.60
C LYS A 41 9.64 4.56 -28.46
N GLY A 42 8.76 5.37 -27.89
CA GLY A 42 8.25 6.58 -28.52
C GLY A 42 6.72 6.62 -28.52
N VAL A 43 6.16 7.59 -29.23
CA VAL A 43 4.72 7.66 -29.48
C VAL A 43 4.44 6.86 -30.76
N VAL A 44 3.50 5.94 -30.71
CA VAL A 44 2.98 5.22 -31.88
C VAL A 44 1.64 5.85 -32.25
N GLU A 45 1.56 6.42 -33.44
CA GLU A 45 0.32 7.05 -33.91
C GLU A 45 -0.67 5.96 -34.37
N SER A 46 -1.90 6.03 -33.88
CA SER A 46 -2.98 5.09 -34.23
C SER A 46 -2.58 3.60 -34.17
N PRO A 47 -2.19 3.05 -33.01
CA PRO A 47 -1.67 1.67 -32.91
C PRO A 47 -2.58 0.59 -33.52
N ALA A 48 -3.90 0.79 -33.45
CA ALA A 48 -4.88 -0.14 -34.02
C ALA A 48 -4.80 -0.27 -35.55
N TYR A 49 -4.30 0.75 -36.26
CA TYR A 49 -4.17 0.73 -37.72
C TYR A 49 -3.20 -0.35 -38.20
N TYR A 50 -2.09 -0.57 -37.47
CA TYR A 50 -1.08 -1.59 -37.80
C TYR A 50 -1.61 -3.03 -37.69
N PHE A 51 -2.74 -3.22 -37.02
CA PHE A 51 -3.43 -4.51 -36.87
C PHE A 51 -4.74 -4.58 -37.66
N SER A 52 -4.99 -3.61 -38.54
CA SER A 52 -6.20 -3.55 -39.37
C SER A 52 -6.04 -4.36 -40.66
N ASP A 53 -7.16 -4.65 -41.32
CA ASP A 53 -7.20 -5.30 -42.65
C ASP A 53 -6.87 -4.33 -43.81
N ALA A 54 -6.33 -3.13 -43.53
CA ALA A 54 -5.94 -2.20 -44.57
C ALA A 54 -4.78 -2.76 -45.41
N ALA A 55 -4.81 -2.53 -46.72
CA ALA A 55 -3.86 -3.14 -47.67
C ALA A 55 -2.40 -2.78 -47.40
N ASP A 56 -2.16 -1.60 -46.82
CA ASP A 56 -0.85 -1.03 -46.50
C ASP A 56 -0.46 -1.17 -45.01
N ALA A 57 -1.33 -1.71 -44.16
CA ALA A 57 -1.07 -1.82 -42.72
C ALA A 57 0.20 -2.62 -42.40
N ALA A 58 0.44 -3.72 -43.13
CA ALA A 58 1.61 -4.56 -42.95
C ALA A 58 2.92 -3.83 -43.32
N GLU A 59 2.92 -3.06 -44.41
CA GLU A 59 4.06 -2.25 -44.83
C GLU A 59 4.32 -1.11 -43.84
N ALA A 60 3.26 -0.45 -43.37
CA ALA A 60 3.36 0.58 -42.34
C ALA A 60 3.94 0.04 -41.03
N ALA A 61 3.54 -1.18 -40.63
CA ALA A 61 4.05 -1.83 -39.42
C ALA A 61 5.56 -2.13 -39.55
N ASP A 62 6.01 -2.63 -40.70
CA ASP A 62 7.42 -2.89 -40.94
C ASP A 62 8.25 -1.58 -40.89
N ASN A 63 7.75 -0.52 -41.51
CA ASN A 63 8.36 0.81 -41.45
C ASN A 63 8.46 1.33 -40.01
N LEU A 64 7.42 1.14 -39.18
CA LEU A 64 7.45 1.50 -37.77
C LEU A 64 8.57 0.73 -37.03
N MET A 65 8.70 -0.57 -37.29
CA MET A 65 9.73 -1.41 -36.68
C MET A 65 11.15 -1.01 -37.09
N LEU A 66 11.35 -0.56 -38.34
CA LEU A 66 12.64 -0.05 -38.82
C LEU A 66 13.05 1.26 -38.14
N VAL A 67 12.09 2.12 -37.80
CA VAL A 67 12.34 3.43 -37.20
C VAL A 67 12.47 3.37 -35.68
N GLN A 68 11.49 2.77 -34.99
CA GLN A 68 11.46 2.76 -33.52
C GLN A 68 12.22 1.57 -32.93
N GLY A 69 12.18 0.42 -33.60
CA GLY A 69 12.95 -0.78 -33.26
C GLY A 69 12.63 -1.41 -31.90
N TRP A 70 12.89 -2.72 -31.78
CA TRP A 70 12.83 -3.42 -30.50
C TRP A 70 14.20 -3.36 -29.82
N ARG A 71 14.34 -2.55 -28.75
CA ARG A 71 15.60 -2.37 -28.02
C ARG A 71 15.40 -2.41 -26.51
N ARG A 72 14.71 -3.44 -26.03
CA ARG A 72 14.46 -3.64 -24.59
C ARG A 72 15.71 -4.07 -23.83
N PHE A 73 16.56 -4.89 -24.46
CA PHE A 73 17.77 -5.44 -23.84
C PHE A 73 19.03 -5.02 -24.59
N ASN A 74 20.08 -4.70 -23.85
CA ASN A 74 21.42 -4.58 -24.41
C ASN A 74 22.03 -5.98 -24.44
N TRP A 75 22.09 -6.60 -25.62
CA TRP A 75 22.58 -7.97 -25.78
C TRP A 75 24.02 -8.14 -25.31
N ASP A 76 24.86 -7.09 -25.43
CA ASP A 76 26.24 -7.14 -24.94
C ASP A 76 26.29 -7.31 -23.42
N GLU A 77 25.36 -6.70 -22.68
CA GLU A 77 25.24 -6.87 -21.22
C GLU A 77 24.69 -8.25 -20.85
N VAL A 78 23.68 -8.74 -21.58
CA VAL A 78 23.09 -10.07 -21.37
C VAL A 78 24.11 -11.18 -21.59
N LEU A 79 24.95 -11.06 -22.62
CA LEU A 79 25.94 -12.07 -22.99
C LEU A 79 27.18 -12.08 -22.08
N GLN A 80 27.40 -11.04 -21.27
CA GLN A 80 28.54 -10.93 -20.36
C GLN A 80 28.34 -11.64 -19.01
N ASP A 81 27.18 -12.26 -18.77
CA ASP A 81 26.82 -12.96 -17.53
C ASP A 81 27.05 -12.11 -16.25
N GLN A 82 26.96 -10.79 -16.39
CA GLN A 82 26.96 -9.83 -15.29
C GLN A 82 25.54 -9.31 -15.11
N PRO A 83 24.68 -9.99 -14.32
CA PRO A 83 23.33 -9.51 -14.09
C PRO A 83 23.41 -8.14 -13.40
N ARG A 84 22.90 -7.10 -14.09
CA ARG A 84 22.74 -5.78 -13.51
C ARG A 84 21.69 -5.87 -12.41
N ILE A 85 22.12 -5.77 -11.16
CA ILE A 85 21.20 -5.59 -10.03
C ILE A 85 20.65 -4.17 -10.13
N PRO A 86 19.33 -3.98 -10.26
CA PRO A 86 18.77 -2.64 -10.33
C PRO A 86 19.01 -1.90 -9.01
N ASP A 87 19.31 -0.59 -9.10
CA ASP A 87 19.55 0.28 -7.94
C ASP A 87 18.34 0.29 -6.99
N HIS A 88 17.14 0.09 -7.56
CA HIS A 88 15.87 -0.04 -6.85
C HIS A 88 15.29 -1.42 -7.11
N LEU A 89 15.18 -2.22 -6.05
CA LEU A 89 14.57 -3.54 -6.13
C LEU A 89 13.05 -3.42 -6.28
N PRO A 90 12.38 -4.37 -6.97
CA PRO A 90 10.94 -4.40 -7.02
C PRO A 90 10.36 -4.66 -5.61
N GLU A 91 9.32 -3.90 -5.27
CA GLU A 91 8.59 -3.98 -4.00
C GLU A 91 7.51 -5.07 -4.07
N THR A 92 7.91 -6.33 -4.15
CA THR A 92 6.98 -7.45 -4.37
C THR A 92 6.13 -7.81 -3.15
N GLU A 93 6.56 -7.43 -1.95
CA GLU A 93 5.91 -7.83 -0.69
C GLU A 93 5.52 -6.65 0.21
N GLY A 94 5.87 -5.42 -0.17
CA GLY A 94 5.66 -4.24 0.66
C GLY A 94 6.56 -3.08 0.30
N HIS A 95 6.20 -1.91 0.83
CA HIS A 95 6.92 -0.66 0.66
C HIS A 95 8.23 -0.68 1.45
N PHE A 96 9.33 -0.21 0.85
CA PHE A 96 10.59 -0.09 1.57
C PHE A 96 10.73 1.30 2.20
N VAL A 97 10.80 1.33 3.53
CA VAL A 97 11.25 2.54 4.25
C VAL A 97 12.76 2.46 4.39
N GLN A 98 13.46 3.46 3.85
CA GLN A 98 14.92 3.51 3.85
C GLN A 98 15.42 4.59 4.81
N GLY A 99 16.59 4.35 5.39
CA GLY A 99 17.21 5.27 6.32
C GLY A 99 18.70 5.05 6.47
N LYS A 100 19.31 5.84 7.34
CA LYS A 100 20.70 5.72 7.74
C LYS A 100 20.81 5.73 9.25
N LEU A 101 21.68 4.88 9.76
CA LEU A 101 22.09 4.87 11.15
C LEU A 101 23.15 5.95 11.37
N VAL A 102 22.93 6.80 12.38
CA VAL A 102 23.84 7.90 12.72
C VAL A 102 24.17 7.80 14.21
N GLU A 103 25.46 7.76 14.54
CA GLU A 103 25.90 7.81 15.93
C GLU A 103 25.74 9.24 16.48
N LYS A 104 25.25 9.37 17.71
CA LYS A 104 24.91 10.67 18.33
C LYS A 104 26.12 11.62 18.44
N ASN A 105 27.34 11.09 18.46
CA ASN A 105 28.58 11.84 18.68
C ASN A 105 29.43 12.08 17.41
N GLY A 106 29.04 11.58 16.24
CA GLY A 106 29.81 11.71 14.99
C GLY A 106 29.48 10.61 13.96
N ALA A 107 29.85 10.78 12.69
CA ALA A 107 29.33 9.99 11.57
C ALA A 107 29.89 8.56 11.41
N VAL A 108 30.33 7.89 12.48
CA VAL A 108 30.85 6.52 12.36
C VAL A 108 29.68 5.56 12.15
N GLN A 109 29.58 5.08 10.92
CA GLN A 109 28.62 4.05 10.54
C GLN A 109 29.23 2.68 10.84
N ARG A 110 28.43 1.79 11.40
CA ARG A 110 28.84 0.42 11.72
C ARG A 110 27.79 -0.54 11.19
N ALA A 111 28.23 -1.62 10.57
CA ALA A 111 27.36 -2.70 10.13
C ALA A 111 26.86 -3.57 11.30
N GLY A 112 25.69 -4.16 11.13
CA GLY A 112 25.13 -5.17 12.04
C GLY A 112 24.41 -4.61 13.27
N ILE A 113 24.18 -3.30 13.36
CA ILE A 113 23.38 -2.71 14.43
C ILE A 113 21.91 -2.82 14.03
N ALA A 114 21.11 -3.38 14.92
CA ALA A 114 19.67 -3.48 14.73
C ALA A 114 18.99 -2.11 14.90
N ALA A 115 18.01 -1.86 14.04
CA ALA A 115 17.07 -0.78 14.16
C ALA A 115 15.65 -1.31 13.98
N TYR A 116 14.70 -0.61 14.56
CA TYR A 116 13.30 -0.96 14.66
C TYR A 116 12.47 0.13 14.01
N LEU A 117 11.47 -0.27 13.23
CA LEU A 117 10.40 0.58 12.73
C LEU A 117 9.09 0.02 13.26
N SER A 118 8.36 0.86 13.99
CA SER A 118 7.07 0.53 14.58
C SER A 118 5.99 1.48 14.05
N VAL A 119 4.79 0.96 13.85
CA VAL A 119 3.59 1.74 13.56
C VAL A 119 2.65 1.50 14.74
N PRO A 120 2.52 2.47 15.66
CA PRO A 120 1.60 2.35 16.78
C PRO A 120 0.14 2.27 16.31
N GLY A 121 -0.70 1.60 17.09
CA GLY A 121 -2.14 1.57 16.85
C GLY A 121 -2.80 0.31 17.39
N GLU A 122 -4.08 0.14 17.03
CA GLU A 122 -4.82 -1.06 17.42
C GLU A 122 -4.26 -2.34 16.79
N ARG A 123 -3.66 -2.20 15.61
CA ARG A 123 -2.99 -3.25 14.83
C ARG A 123 -1.55 -2.81 14.58
N PRO A 124 -0.68 -2.96 15.59
CA PRO A 124 0.66 -2.48 15.46
C PRO A 124 1.44 -3.24 14.39
N LEU A 125 2.22 -2.51 13.61
CA LEU A 125 3.22 -3.09 12.72
C LEU A 125 4.60 -2.91 13.33
N PHE A 126 5.42 -3.94 13.24
CA PHE A 126 6.81 -3.92 13.71
C PHE A 126 7.71 -4.63 12.70
N THR A 127 8.80 -3.97 12.32
CA THR A 127 9.80 -4.53 11.42
C THR A 127 11.20 -4.10 11.83
N VAL A 128 12.18 -4.93 11.49
CA VAL A 128 13.57 -4.75 11.87
C VAL A 128 14.47 -4.64 10.65
N ALA A 129 15.50 -3.82 10.75
CA ALA A 129 16.59 -3.75 9.80
C ALA A 129 17.93 -3.83 10.53
N SER A 130 18.93 -4.39 9.87
CA SER A 130 20.32 -4.32 10.33
C SER A 130 21.09 -3.35 9.45
N SER A 131 21.92 -2.50 10.06
CA SER A 131 22.73 -1.55 9.31
C SER A 131 23.75 -2.25 8.42
N GLY A 132 23.93 -1.75 7.20
CA GLY A 132 25.02 -2.17 6.34
C GLY A 132 26.34 -1.43 6.63
N PRO A 133 27.40 -1.67 5.83
CA PRO A 133 28.72 -1.07 6.02
C PRO A 133 28.72 0.47 6.00
N GLN A 134 27.77 1.09 5.30
CA GLN A 134 27.58 2.54 5.23
C GLN A 134 26.39 3.00 6.10
N GLY A 135 26.03 2.20 7.12
CA GLY A 135 24.94 2.51 8.03
C GLY A 135 23.57 2.51 7.36
N GLU A 136 23.45 2.05 6.11
CA GLU A 136 22.20 1.99 5.38
C GLU A 136 21.23 1.02 6.06
N LEU A 137 19.97 1.43 6.16
CA LEU A 137 18.88 0.67 6.72
C LEU A 137 17.78 0.54 5.68
N ARG A 138 17.22 -0.66 5.56
CA ARG A 138 16.07 -0.94 4.71
C ARG A 138 15.05 -1.76 5.48
N PHE A 139 13.94 -1.12 5.80
CA PHE A 139 12.80 -1.75 6.47
C PHE A 139 11.81 -2.22 5.40
N ASN A 140 11.44 -3.49 5.43
CA ASN A 140 10.34 -4.01 4.64
C ASN A 140 9.05 -3.81 5.43
N VAL A 141 8.18 -2.91 4.97
CA VAL A 141 6.93 -2.56 5.62
C VAL A 141 5.77 -3.12 4.78
N ARG A 142 5.36 -4.35 5.10
CA ARG A 142 4.28 -5.05 4.39
C ARG A 142 2.92 -4.45 4.75
N ASN A 143 2.02 -4.37 3.77
CA ASN A 143 0.63 -3.93 3.98
C ASN A 143 0.47 -2.59 4.72
N PHE A 144 1.39 -1.65 4.50
CA PHE A 144 1.35 -0.33 5.10
C PHE A 144 0.61 0.65 4.19
N PHE A 145 -0.64 0.95 4.52
CA PHE A 145 -1.55 1.76 3.71
C PHE A 145 -1.96 3.04 4.41
N GLY A 146 -2.14 4.14 3.68
CA GLY A 146 -2.57 5.41 4.26
C GLY A 146 -1.45 6.14 5.02
N GLY A 147 -1.80 7.25 5.65
CA GLY A 147 -0.86 8.03 6.46
C GLY A 147 -0.85 7.55 7.89
N HIS A 148 0.33 7.24 8.43
CA HIS A 148 0.51 6.87 9.83
C HIS A 148 1.74 7.55 10.43
N GLU A 149 1.71 7.77 11.72
CA GLU A 149 2.91 8.07 12.49
C GLU A 149 3.75 6.79 12.62
N ILE A 150 5.04 6.88 12.30
CA ILE A 150 6.00 5.78 12.50
C ILE A 150 7.03 6.17 13.55
N VAL A 151 7.44 5.17 14.34
CA VAL A 151 8.44 5.30 15.39
C VAL A 151 9.67 4.48 15.00
N LEU A 152 10.81 5.14 14.84
CA LEU A 152 12.08 4.53 14.50
C LEU A 152 13.04 4.61 15.68
N GLN A 153 13.68 3.49 16.01
CA GLN A 153 14.62 3.41 17.12
C GLN A 153 15.80 2.52 16.73
N ALA A 154 17.01 2.91 17.12
CA ALA A 154 18.14 1.98 17.10
C ALA A 154 18.13 1.15 18.39
N ALA A 155 18.49 -0.13 18.29
CA ALA A 155 18.62 -1.00 19.45
C ALA A 155 19.72 -0.52 20.41
N ASP A 156 20.81 0.02 19.87
CA ASP A 156 21.83 0.73 20.63
C ASP A 156 21.49 2.22 20.73
N THR A 157 21.27 2.69 21.96
CA THR A 157 20.90 4.09 22.27
C THR A 157 21.96 5.13 21.90
N ASN A 158 23.20 4.72 21.60
CA ASN A 158 24.24 5.61 21.07
C ASN A 158 23.97 6.03 19.62
N TYR A 159 23.08 5.31 18.94
CA TYR A 159 22.69 5.57 17.56
C TYR A 159 21.26 6.09 17.48
N ARG A 160 20.98 6.84 16.43
CA ARG A 160 19.64 7.22 15.98
C ARG A 160 19.46 6.80 14.52
N VAL A 161 18.20 6.77 14.08
CA VAL A 161 17.85 6.48 12.70
C VAL A 161 17.40 7.78 12.04
N ASP A 162 18.00 8.14 10.91
CA ASP A 162 17.55 9.25 10.05
C ASP A 162 16.87 8.65 8.80
N ILE A 163 15.64 9.06 8.49
CA ILE A 163 14.88 8.56 7.32
C ILE A 163 15.44 9.18 6.02
N SER A 164 15.52 8.38 4.96
CA SER A 164 15.83 8.84 3.61
C SER A 164 14.55 9.17 2.84
N SER A 165 14.62 10.20 1.98
CA SER A 165 13.51 10.53 1.07
C SER A 165 13.16 9.33 0.19
N PRO A 166 11.88 8.94 0.07
CA PRO A 166 11.47 7.88 -0.85
C PRO A 166 11.42 8.38 -2.32
N PHE A 167 11.60 9.68 -2.57
CA PHE A 167 11.50 10.26 -3.90
C PHE A 167 12.83 10.19 -4.65
N PHE A 168 12.74 9.90 -5.95
CA PHE A 168 13.90 9.87 -6.82
C PHE A 168 14.49 11.27 -7.00
N GLU A 169 15.75 11.45 -6.63
CA GLU A 169 16.39 12.77 -6.62
C GLU A 169 16.95 13.20 -7.99
N ARG A 170 17.03 12.29 -8.96
CA ARG A 170 17.52 12.62 -10.32
C ARG A 170 16.35 13.01 -11.21
N TYR A 171 16.23 14.31 -11.47
CA TYR A 171 15.26 14.82 -12.44
C TYR A 171 15.64 14.43 -13.88
N SER A 172 14.64 14.13 -14.70
CA SER A 172 14.86 13.84 -16.11
C SER A 172 15.41 15.07 -16.84
N SER A 173 16.37 14.86 -17.73
CA SER A 173 16.81 15.88 -18.69
C SER A 173 15.79 16.12 -19.81
N ASN A 174 14.74 15.30 -19.90
CA ASN A 174 13.68 15.47 -20.89
C ASN A 174 12.93 16.76 -20.59
N ARG A 175 12.89 17.65 -21.59
CA ARG A 175 12.07 18.85 -21.49
C ARG A 175 10.62 18.49 -21.75
N ILE A 176 9.77 18.74 -20.76
CA ILE A 176 8.32 18.67 -20.96
C ILE A 176 7.94 19.81 -21.92
N PRO A 177 7.20 19.53 -23.00
CA PRO A 177 6.73 20.59 -23.89
C PRO A 177 5.88 21.58 -23.11
N VAL A 178 5.90 22.86 -23.51
CA VAL A 178 5.05 23.87 -22.88
C VAL A 178 3.60 23.45 -23.03
N PHE A 179 2.90 23.29 -21.91
CA PHE A 179 1.48 23.00 -21.91
C PHE A 179 0.72 24.22 -22.42
N THR A 180 0.22 24.13 -23.66
CA THR A 180 -0.60 25.17 -24.28
C THR A 180 -2.05 24.71 -24.34
N LEU A 181 -2.94 25.52 -23.75
CA LEU A 181 -4.37 25.31 -23.83
C LEU A 181 -4.95 26.15 -24.97
N PRO A 182 -5.55 25.53 -26.00
CA PRO A 182 -6.27 26.28 -27.01
C PRO A 182 -7.40 27.10 -26.39
N SER A 183 -7.59 28.35 -26.83
CA SER A 183 -8.72 29.16 -26.34
C SER A 183 -10.09 28.52 -26.63
N SER A 184 -10.16 27.61 -27.60
CA SER A 184 -11.36 26.85 -27.93
C SER A 184 -11.85 25.92 -26.82
N VAL A 185 -10.99 25.50 -25.88
CA VAL A 185 -11.40 24.61 -24.77
C VAL A 185 -11.76 25.37 -23.48
N ALA A 186 -11.65 26.70 -23.45
CA ALA A 186 -11.83 27.50 -22.23
C ALA A 186 -13.20 27.29 -21.57
N GLY A 187 -14.28 27.34 -22.36
CA GLY A 187 -15.65 27.14 -21.83
C GLY A 187 -15.89 25.72 -21.29
N LEU A 188 -15.26 24.71 -21.89
CA LEU A 188 -15.37 23.33 -21.43
C LEU A 188 -14.60 23.12 -20.11
N LEU A 189 -13.41 23.72 -19.98
CA LEU A 189 -12.65 23.70 -18.73
C LEU A 189 -13.37 24.42 -17.60
N GLU A 190 -14.02 25.56 -17.89
CA GLU A 190 -14.86 26.26 -16.93
C GLU A 190 -16.03 25.37 -16.47
N ALA A 191 -16.73 24.72 -17.40
CA ALA A 191 -17.78 23.77 -17.06
C ALA A 191 -17.27 22.62 -16.18
N HIS A 192 -16.14 21.99 -16.54
CA HIS A 192 -15.55 20.89 -15.76
C HIS A 192 -15.09 21.35 -14.36
N SER A 193 -14.61 22.59 -14.25
CA SER A 193 -14.27 23.18 -12.95
C SER A 193 -15.50 23.33 -12.05
N VAL A 194 -16.62 23.84 -12.58
CA VAL A 194 -17.88 23.94 -11.85
C VAL A 194 -18.40 22.56 -11.44
N GLN A 195 -18.38 21.59 -12.37
CA GLN A 195 -18.80 20.21 -12.11
C GLN A 195 -17.97 19.57 -10.97
N SER A 196 -16.64 19.76 -10.99
CA SER A 196 -15.73 19.27 -9.95
C SER A 196 -16.00 19.91 -8.58
N GLN A 197 -16.27 21.22 -8.54
CA GLN A 197 -16.62 21.94 -7.31
C GLN A 197 -17.95 21.46 -6.73
N VAL A 198 -18.97 21.23 -7.57
CA VAL A 198 -20.25 20.65 -7.16
C VAL A 198 -20.04 19.24 -6.59
N ALA A 199 -19.27 18.40 -7.28
CA ALA A 199 -18.95 17.05 -6.82
C ALA A 199 -18.25 17.06 -5.45
N SER A 200 -17.25 17.92 -5.27
CA SER A 200 -16.53 18.10 -4.02
C SER A 200 -17.45 18.61 -2.90
N THR A 201 -18.35 19.56 -3.19
CA THR A 201 -19.23 20.16 -2.17
C THR A 201 -20.28 19.17 -1.64
N TYR A 202 -20.91 18.39 -2.52
CA TYR A 202 -22.06 17.56 -2.15
C TYR A 202 -21.74 16.06 -1.99
N TYR A 203 -20.63 15.58 -2.57
CA TYR A 203 -20.32 14.15 -2.62
C TYR A 203 -18.90 13.79 -2.14
N ALA A 204 -18.07 14.74 -1.68
CA ALA A 204 -16.69 14.44 -1.25
C ALA A 204 -16.59 13.28 -0.26
N ALA A 205 -17.42 13.27 0.79
CA ALA A 205 -17.43 12.20 1.79
C ALA A 205 -17.74 10.82 1.19
N ARG A 206 -18.56 10.76 0.12
CA ARG A 206 -18.89 9.50 -0.58
C ARG A 206 -17.81 9.08 -1.57
N GLN A 207 -17.08 10.04 -2.15
CA GLN A 207 -15.99 9.79 -3.10
C GLN A 207 -14.68 9.40 -2.41
N GLN A 208 -14.53 9.76 -1.12
CA GLN A 208 -13.38 9.39 -0.29
C GLN A 208 -13.63 8.08 0.48
N ASN A 209 -14.39 7.14 -0.11
CA ASN A 209 -14.55 5.83 0.47
C ASN A 209 -13.35 4.95 0.12
N PHE A 210 -12.50 4.72 1.12
CA PHE A 210 -11.32 3.86 1.02
C PHE A 210 -11.62 2.55 1.73
N GLY A 211 -11.42 1.43 1.03
CA GLY A 211 -11.48 0.10 1.63
C GLY A 211 -10.10 -0.36 2.08
N LEU A 212 -10.04 -1.17 3.14
CA LEU A 212 -8.85 -1.98 3.39
C LEU A 212 -8.78 -3.08 2.31
N PRO A 213 -7.59 -3.44 1.81
CA PRO A 213 -7.45 -4.57 0.89
C PRO A 213 -8.03 -5.86 1.50
N ALA A 214 -8.70 -6.66 0.67
CA ALA A 214 -9.40 -7.87 1.11
C ALA A 214 -8.46 -8.98 1.62
N ASP A 215 -7.20 -8.94 1.21
CA ASP A 215 -6.10 -9.85 1.58
C ASP A 215 -5.26 -9.36 2.76
N MET A 216 -5.64 -8.25 3.39
CA MET A 216 -4.92 -7.73 4.54
C MET A 216 -5.11 -8.63 5.77
N ASP A 217 -4.02 -9.21 6.27
CA ASP A 217 -4.03 -9.97 7.52
C ASP A 217 -4.45 -9.06 8.70
N THR A 218 -5.29 -9.61 9.57
CA THR A 218 -5.82 -8.91 10.75
C THR A 218 -5.07 -9.27 12.02
N LEU A 219 -4.19 -10.28 11.97
CA LEU A 219 -3.35 -10.68 13.08
C LEU A 219 -2.19 -9.68 13.30
N PRO A 220 -1.70 -9.53 14.55
CA PRO A 220 -0.44 -8.84 14.81
C PRO A 220 0.72 -9.44 14.02
N PHE A 221 1.83 -8.70 13.89
CA PHE A 221 3.02 -9.17 13.16
C PHE A 221 3.63 -10.47 13.70
N TYR A 222 3.35 -10.82 14.96
CA TYR A 222 3.76 -12.07 15.60
C TYR A 222 2.70 -13.20 15.52
N GLY A 223 1.62 -12.99 14.77
CA GLY A 223 0.53 -13.97 14.63
C GLY A 223 -0.37 -14.05 15.86
N MET A 224 -0.88 -15.26 16.13
CA MET A 224 -1.66 -15.52 17.35
C MET A 224 -0.72 -15.69 18.55
N PRO A 225 -0.95 -14.96 19.65
CA PRO A 225 -0.16 -15.18 20.87
C PRO A 225 -0.53 -16.51 21.52
N ASP A 226 0.38 -17.06 22.33
CA ASP A 226 0.13 -18.26 23.12
C ASP A 226 -0.82 -17.96 24.28
N ASP A 227 -0.67 -16.79 24.90
CA ASP A 227 -1.62 -16.27 25.90
C ASP A 227 -2.05 -14.84 25.58
N ARG A 228 -3.31 -14.55 25.87
CA ARG A 228 -3.88 -13.20 25.79
C ARG A 228 -4.64 -12.88 27.08
N TYR A 229 -4.23 -11.82 27.74
CA TYR A 229 -4.81 -11.33 28.98
C TYR A 229 -5.51 -10.00 28.72
N TYR A 230 -6.84 -9.97 28.79
CA TYR A 230 -7.58 -8.71 28.87
C TYR A 230 -7.58 -8.25 30.32
N LEU A 231 -6.94 -7.13 30.60
CA LEU A 231 -6.71 -6.72 31.99
C LEU A 231 -8.01 -6.27 32.70
N ASP A 232 -9.07 -5.97 31.94
CA ASP A 232 -10.42 -5.71 32.46
C ASP A 232 -11.13 -6.95 33.02
N ASP A 233 -10.69 -8.16 32.65
CA ASP A 233 -11.26 -9.40 33.15
C ASP A 233 -10.79 -9.72 34.58
N TYR A 234 -9.83 -8.95 35.10
CA TYR A 234 -9.19 -9.15 36.40
C TYR A 234 -9.43 -7.96 37.35
N THR A 235 -9.23 -8.18 38.64
CA THR A 235 -9.25 -7.05 39.61
C THR A 235 -8.02 -6.18 39.35
N ARG A 236 -8.23 -4.91 39.01
CA ARG A 236 -7.13 -4.00 38.67
C ARG A 236 -6.24 -3.73 39.89
N PHE A 237 -4.95 -4.04 39.76
CA PHE A 237 -3.93 -3.64 40.72
C PHE A 237 -3.47 -2.21 40.49
N VAL A 238 -2.83 -1.62 41.50
CA VAL A 238 -2.34 -0.24 41.47
C VAL A 238 -1.04 -0.14 40.67
N THR A 239 -0.24 -1.20 40.66
CA THR A 239 1.07 -1.21 40.00
C THR A 239 1.16 -2.25 38.89
N MET A 240 1.93 -1.96 37.83
CA MET A 240 2.20 -2.92 36.76
C MET A 240 2.97 -4.14 37.29
N GLU A 241 3.81 -3.97 38.31
CA GLU A 241 4.54 -5.08 38.91
C GLU A 241 3.59 -6.15 39.48
N GLU A 242 2.57 -5.74 40.22
CA GLU A 242 1.57 -6.67 40.76
C GLU A 242 0.79 -7.35 39.64
N VAL A 243 0.34 -6.60 38.62
CA VAL A 243 -0.33 -7.18 37.44
C VAL A 243 0.53 -8.29 36.83
N MET A 244 1.81 -8.02 36.61
CA MET A 244 2.71 -8.97 35.97
C MET A 244 3.01 -10.20 36.82
N ARG A 245 3.15 -10.04 38.14
CA ARG A 245 3.45 -11.16 39.04
C ARG A 245 2.25 -12.05 39.32
N GLU A 246 1.06 -11.46 39.39
CA GLU A 246 -0.15 -12.16 39.82
C GLU A 246 -0.96 -12.73 38.64
N TYR A 247 -1.02 -12.02 37.50
CA TYR A 247 -1.89 -12.41 36.38
C TYR A 247 -1.15 -13.01 35.18
N ILE A 248 0.07 -12.55 34.88
CA ILE A 248 0.78 -12.98 33.66
C ILE A 248 1.71 -14.16 33.97
N ALA A 249 1.13 -15.36 34.06
CA ALA A 249 1.80 -16.56 34.56
C ALA A 249 3.05 -16.99 33.76
N ASN A 250 3.03 -16.83 32.44
CA ASN A 250 4.12 -17.26 31.55
C ASN A 250 5.27 -16.25 31.43
N VAL A 251 5.25 -15.18 32.21
CA VAL A 251 6.31 -14.18 32.26
C VAL A 251 6.84 -14.06 33.69
N ARG A 252 8.09 -14.50 33.90
CA ARG A 252 8.77 -14.33 35.18
C ARG A 252 9.37 -12.95 35.29
N VAL A 253 8.87 -12.15 36.22
CA VAL A 253 9.44 -10.85 36.58
C VAL A 253 10.62 -11.04 37.55
N ARG A 254 11.82 -10.67 37.11
CA ARG A 254 13.00 -10.56 37.97
C ARG A 254 13.30 -9.11 38.28
N LYS A 255 13.87 -8.87 39.47
CA LYS A 255 14.40 -7.57 39.87
C LYS A 255 15.79 -7.78 40.44
N SER A 256 16.79 -7.10 39.88
CA SER A 256 18.20 -7.19 40.30
C SER A 256 18.85 -5.82 40.22
N ASN A 257 19.55 -5.39 41.28
CA ASN A 257 20.13 -4.04 41.39
C ASN A 257 19.12 -2.92 41.05
N ASP A 258 17.88 -3.09 41.51
CA ASP A 258 16.74 -2.19 41.24
C ASP A 258 16.24 -2.13 39.79
N HIS A 259 16.80 -2.92 38.89
CA HIS A 259 16.34 -3.05 37.50
C HIS A 259 15.46 -4.28 37.30
N PHE A 260 14.36 -4.10 36.59
CA PHE A 260 13.47 -5.19 36.19
C PHE A 260 13.96 -5.87 34.92
N SER A 261 13.74 -7.18 34.84
CA SER A 261 13.84 -7.95 33.61
C SER A 261 12.73 -9.00 33.53
N TYR A 262 12.42 -9.42 32.31
CA TYR A 262 11.45 -10.48 32.05
C TYR A 262 12.16 -11.73 31.53
N GLN A 263 11.65 -12.88 31.96
CA GLN A 263 11.99 -14.16 31.35
C GLN A 263 10.70 -14.87 30.99
N VAL A 264 10.50 -15.11 29.70
CA VAL A 264 9.32 -15.80 29.20
C VAL A 264 9.52 -17.30 29.33
N TRP A 265 8.49 -18.01 29.81
CA TRP A 265 8.45 -19.46 29.78
C TRP A 265 8.49 -19.96 28.33
N SER A 266 9.37 -20.92 28.03
CA SER A 266 9.42 -21.53 26.72
C SER A 266 8.62 -22.82 26.69
N ALA A 267 7.59 -22.87 25.83
CA ALA A 267 6.85 -24.10 25.57
C ALA A 267 7.76 -25.19 24.96
N ASP A 268 8.74 -24.80 24.12
CA ASP A 268 9.67 -25.70 23.45
C ASP A 268 10.67 -26.35 24.42
N PHE A 269 11.30 -25.53 25.27
CA PHE A 269 12.35 -26.00 26.17
C PHE A 269 11.84 -26.47 27.53
N LYS A 270 10.57 -26.19 27.85
CA LYS A 270 9.96 -26.40 29.18
C LYS A 270 10.79 -25.77 30.30
N ASP A 271 11.36 -24.61 30.00
CA ASP A 271 12.08 -23.75 30.95
C ASP A 271 11.96 -22.29 30.51
N HIS A 272 12.33 -21.36 31.38
CA HIS A 272 12.36 -19.95 31.05
C HIS A 272 13.55 -19.63 30.15
N PHE A 273 13.31 -18.79 29.15
CA PHE A 273 14.40 -18.18 28.41
C PHE A 273 15.32 -17.41 29.35
N GLN A 274 16.63 -17.49 29.10
CA GLN A 274 17.62 -16.77 29.90
C GLN A 274 17.81 -15.33 29.44
N ALA A 275 17.59 -15.06 28.15
CA ALA A 275 17.64 -13.73 27.55
C ALA A 275 16.28 -13.04 27.63
N ASP A 276 16.31 -11.71 27.65
CA ASP A 276 15.10 -10.90 27.71
C ASP A 276 14.25 -11.07 26.43
N PRO A 277 12.91 -11.07 26.56
CA PRO A 277 12.00 -11.09 25.42
C PRO A 277 11.98 -9.73 24.71
N LEU A 278 11.34 -9.70 23.54
CA LEU A 278 10.93 -8.43 22.93
C LEU A 278 9.72 -7.88 23.70
N VAL A 279 9.89 -6.78 24.41
CA VAL A 279 8.80 -6.09 25.12
C VAL A 279 8.30 -4.93 24.27
N LEU A 280 6.99 -4.86 24.05
CA LEU A 280 6.36 -3.86 23.19
C LEU A 280 5.20 -3.18 23.91
N LEU A 281 5.00 -1.88 23.65
CA LEU A 281 3.78 -1.16 23.99
C LEU A 281 3.20 -0.58 22.69
N ASP A 282 1.97 -0.95 22.35
CA ASP A 282 1.32 -0.63 21.07
C ASP A 282 2.24 -0.87 19.86
N GLY A 283 3.04 -1.93 19.89
CA GLY A 283 3.99 -2.28 18.83
C GLY A 283 5.36 -1.63 18.90
N VAL A 284 5.56 -0.63 19.75
CA VAL A 284 6.84 0.06 19.90
C VAL A 284 7.70 -0.66 20.95
N PRO A 285 8.98 -0.99 20.65
CA PRO A 285 9.90 -1.55 21.63
C PRO A 285 10.06 -0.69 22.87
N VAL A 286 9.99 -1.36 24.01
CA VAL A 286 10.27 -0.77 25.32
C VAL A 286 11.70 -1.11 25.71
N ASN A 287 12.60 -0.14 25.61
CA ASN A 287 14.02 -0.33 25.94
C ASN A 287 14.31 -0.25 27.44
N ASP A 288 13.39 0.32 28.22
CA ASP A 288 13.55 0.56 29.66
C ASP A 288 12.33 -0.03 30.37
N LEU A 289 12.53 -1.23 30.91
CA LEU A 289 11.47 -1.97 31.55
C LEU A 289 11.03 -1.31 32.87
N ASP A 290 11.92 -0.59 33.55
CA ASP A 290 11.60 0.08 34.81
C ASP A 290 10.53 1.16 34.58
N LYS A 291 10.62 1.89 33.46
CA LYS A 291 9.58 2.85 33.05
C LYS A 291 8.23 2.19 32.79
N LEU A 292 8.23 0.98 32.22
CA LEU A 292 7.00 0.22 32.00
C LEU A 292 6.41 -0.32 33.30
N MET A 293 7.27 -0.75 34.22
CA MET A 293 6.84 -1.22 35.55
C MET A 293 6.28 -0.09 36.42
N ALA A 294 6.71 1.15 36.17
CA ALA A 294 6.15 2.36 36.77
C ALA A 294 4.93 2.92 36.02
N PHE A 295 4.57 2.36 34.86
CA PHE A 295 3.45 2.85 34.05
C PHE A 295 2.11 2.44 34.67
N ASP A 296 1.10 3.31 34.52
CA ASP A 296 -0.22 3.09 35.09
C ASP A 296 -0.91 1.89 34.40
N PRO A 297 -1.18 0.78 35.11
CA PRO A 297 -1.80 -0.40 34.53
C PRO A 297 -3.24 -0.17 34.05
N LEU A 298 -3.93 0.87 34.54
CA LEU A 298 -5.28 1.22 34.09
C LEU A 298 -5.31 1.77 32.66
N LYS A 299 -4.16 2.18 32.12
CA LYS A 299 -4.05 2.59 30.71
C LYS A 299 -3.88 1.41 29.75
N ILE A 300 -3.58 0.23 30.28
CA ILE A 300 -3.37 -0.98 29.48
C ILE A 300 -4.66 -1.79 29.43
N ARG A 301 -5.08 -2.07 28.19
CA ARG A 301 -6.26 -2.89 27.88
C ARG A 301 -5.92 -4.37 27.88
N ARG A 302 -4.82 -4.75 27.22
CA ARG A 302 -4.43 -6.17 27.05
C ARG A 302 -2.92 -6.37 27.10
N ALA A 303 -2.52 -7.58 27.47
CA ALA A 303 -1.18 -8.10 27.28
C ALA A 303 -1.21 -9.44 26.53
N ASP A 304 -0.38 -9.57 25.50
CA ASP A 304 -0.19 -10.78 24.70
C ASP A 304 1.21 -11.34 24.99
N VAL A 305 1.31 -12.66 25.15
CA VAL A 305 2.57 -13.37 25.43
C VAL A 305 2.82 -14.42 24.35
N VAL A 306 4.04 -14.40 23.80
CA VAL A 306 4.55 -15.40 22.84
C VAL A 306 5.69 -16.16 23.52
N THR A 307 5.50 -17.46 23.68
CA THR A 307 6.34 -18.39 24.46
C THR A 307 7.36 -19.16 23.61
N HIS A 308 7.45 -18.86 22.33
CA HIS A 308 8.43 -19.44 21.41
C HIS A 308 9.38 -18.37 20.87
N ARG A 309 10.49 -18.79 20.26
CA ARG A 309 11.43 -17.84 19.66
C ARG A 309 10.78 -17.17 18.46
N PHE A 310 10.80 -15.84 18.45
CA PHE A 310 10.35 -15.06 17.31
C PHE A 310 11.56 -14.63 16.48
N VAL A 311 11.55 -14.97 15.19
CA VAL A 311 12.66 -14.68 14.28
C VAL A 311 12.16 -13.72 13.20
N GLN A 312 12.83 -12.58 13.06
CA GLN A 312 12.56 -11.62 11.99
C GLN A 312 13.90 -11.19 11.38
N ASN A 313 14.07 -11.44 10.08
CA ASN A 313 15.34 -11.29 9.37
C ASN A 313 16.47 -12.04 10.12
N ASN A 314 17.48 -11.33 10.60
CA ASN A 314 18.61 -11.91 11.32
C ASN A 314 18.51 -11.72 12.84
N LEU A 315 17.38 -11.19 13.34
CA LEU A 315 17.12 -11.01 14.76
C LEU A 315 16.30 -12.16 15.32
N VAL A 316 16.68 -12.62 16.51
CA VAL A 316 15.98 -13.68 17.25
C VAL A 316 15.63 -13.15 18.64
N HIS A 317 14.34 -13.14 18.96
CA HIS A 317 13.82 -12.74 20.25
C HIS A 317 13.37 -13.96 21.04
N SER A 318 13.67 -13.97 22.34
CA SER A 318 13.36 -15.08 23.25
C SER A 318 11.95 -14.91 23.84
N GLY A 319 10.96 -14.97 22.95
CA GLY A 319 9.57 -14.64 23.26
C GLY A 319 9.24 -13.16 23.07
N ILE A 320 7.94 -12.86 23.17
CA ILE A 320 7.38 -11.50 23.07
C ILE A 320 6.44 -11.27 24.25
N VAL A 321 6.50 -10.08 24.82
CA VAL A 321 5.49 -9.56 25.74
C VAL A 321 4.98 -8.25 25.16
N SER A 322 3.78 -8.26 24.61
CA SER A 322 3.20 -7.12 23.90
C SER A 322 2.01 -6.56 24.67
N TYR A 323 2.11 -5.31 25.09
CA TYR A 323 1.04 -4.59 25.74
C TYR A 323 0.30 -3.71 24.75
N GLN A 324 -1.01 -3.56 24.97
CA GLN A 324 -1.84 -2.67 24.19
C GLN A 324 -2.64 -1.71 25.09
N THR A 325 -2.54 -0.43 24.79
CA THR A 325 -3.34 0.61 25.42
C THR A 325 -4.75 0.65 24.82
N TYR A 326 -5.67 1.38 25.45
CA TYR A 326 -7.05 1.47 24.96
C TYR A 326 -7.19 2.12 23.59
N GLN A 327 -6.36 3.13 23.30
CA GLN A 327 -6.41 3.88 22.04
C GLN A 327 -5.33 3.43 21.05
N GLY A 328 -4.36 2.62 21.49
CA GLY A 328 -3.23 2.22 20.66
C GLY A 328 -2.22 3.36 20.41
N ASP A 329 -2.23 4.40 21.25
CA ASP A 329 -1.49 5.66 21.08
C ASP A 329 -0.36 5.84 22.11
N LEU A 330 0.10 4.73 22.70
CA LEU A 330 1.09 4.68 23.78
C LEU A 330 0.63 5.30 25.10
N ALA A 331 -0.55 5.93 25.15
CA ALA A 331 -1.15 6.58 26.32
C ALA A 331 -0.18 7.48 27.13
N GLY A 332 0.70 8.19 26.40
CA GLY A 332 1.71 9.10 26.93
C GLY A 332 2.97 8.43 27.47
N PHE A 333 3.25 7.17 27.10
CA PHE A 333 4.48 6.48 27.51
C PHE A 333 5.73 7.20 26.97
N PRO A 334 6.75 7.42 27.81
CA PRO A 334 7.98 8.09 27.39
C PRO A 334 8.84 7.17 26.51
N LEU A 335 8.94 7.51 25.22
CA LEU A 335 9.77 6.80 24.26
C LEU A 335 11.28 6.91 24.55
N ALA A 336 12.06 6.04 23.91
CA ALA A 336 13.52 6.07 24.00
C ALA A 336 14.09 7.40 23.51
N SER A 337 15.22 7.84 24.10
CA SER A 337 15.84 9.13 23.77
C SER A 337 16.38 9.22 22.32
N ASN A 338 16.52 8.08 21.65
CA ASN A 338 16.90 7.97 20.24
C ASN A 338 15.73 7.65 19.31
N ALA A 339 14.49 7.72 19.81
CA ALA A 339 13.30 7.54 19.00
C ALA A 339 13.11 8.73 18.06
N LEU A 340 12.89 8.44 16.78
CA LEU A 340 12.44 9.39 15.77
C LEU A 340 10.98 9.09 15.46
N ILE A 341 10.13 10.11 15.56
CA ILE A 341 8.70 10.05 15.27
C ILE A 341 8.44 10.89 14.02
N VAL A 342 7.81 10.31 12.99
CA VAL A 342 7.56 10.98 11.71
C VAL A 342 6.22 10.54 11.13
N ASP A 343 5.47 11.49 10.58
CA ASP A 343 4.33 11.19 9.71
C ASP A 343 4.81 10.60 8.38
N TYR A 344 4.39 9.39 8.07
CA TYR A 344 4.80 8.67 6.87
C TYR A 344 3.59 8.24 6.05
N ALA A 345 3.59 8.59 4.77
CA ALA A 345 2.58 8.18 3.82
C ALA A 345 2.92 6.79 3.26
N GLY A 346 2.08 5.81 3.56
CA GLY A 346 2.14 4.47 3.00
C GLY A 346 1.49 4.36 1.62
N MET A 347 1.25 3.13 1.20
CA MET A 347 0.55 2.83 -0.05
C MET A 347 -0.85 3.43 -0.03
N GLN A 348 -1.32 3.89 -1.19
CA GLN A 348 -2.68 4.39 -1.29
C GLN A 348 -3.68 3.26 -1.03
N LEU A 349 -4.65 3.50 -0.14
CA LEU A 349 -5.75 2.56 0.08
C LEU A 349 -6.56 2.38 -1.22
N PRO A 350 -7.03 1.15 -1.52
CA PRO A 350 -7.99 0.93 -2.58
C PRO A 350 -9.16 1.90 -2.44
N ARG A 351 -9.34 2.74 -3.46
CA ARG A 351 -10.48 3.66 -3.54
C ARG A 351 -11.56 3.02 -4.38
N GLU A 352 -12.73 2.85 -3.79
CA GLU A 352 -13.90 2.43 -4.55
C GLU A 352 -14.43 3.60 -5.37
N PHE A 353 -14.73 3.35 -6.64
CA PHE A 353 -15.37 4.36 -7.46
C PHE A 353 -16.83 4.53 -7.01
N TYR A 354 -17.15 5.70 -6.47
CA TYR A 354 -18.51 6.01 -6.03
C TYR A 354 -19.46 6.13 -7.24
N SER A 355 -20.46 5.25 -7.28
CA SER A 355 -21.59 5.33 -8.21
C SER A 355 -22.88 5.56 -7.40
N PRO A 356 -23.55 6.71 -7.54
CA PRO A 356 -24.84 6.98 -6.90
C PRO A 356 -25.89 5.93 -7.26
N VAL A 357 -26.81 5.70 -6.32
CA VAL A 357 -27.95 4.80 -6.47
C VAL A 357 -29.23 5.62 -6.38
N TYR A 358 -30.12 5.47 -7.37
CA TYR A 358 -31.41 6.17 -7.46
C TYR A 358 -32.60 5.19 -7.47
N GLU A 359 -32.61 4.24 -6.53
CA GLU A 359 -33.65 3.19 -6.47
C GLU A 359 -34.89 3.64 -5.71
N THR A 360 -34.75 4.56 -4.76
CA THR A 360 -35.86 5.03 -3.93
C THR A 360 -36.44 6.36 -4.43
N ALA A 361 -37.72 6.59 -4.18
CA ALA A 361 -38.38 7.86 -4.51
C ALA A 361 -37.68 9.07 -3.83
N ALA A 362 -37.12 8.89 -2.63
CA ALA A 362 -36.37 9.95 -1.96
C ALA A 362 -35.05 10.29 -2.69
N GLN A 363 -34.33 9.27 -3.20
CA GLN A 363 -33.10 9.48 -3.97
C GLN A 363 -33.40 10.12 -5.34
N GLN A 364 -34.44 9.65 -6.02
CA GLN A 364 -34.85 10.19 -7.33
C GLN A 364 -35.34 11.64 -7.24
N ASN A 365 -35.97 12.03 -6.12
CA ASN A 365 -36.43 13.40 -5.88
C ASN A 365 -35.40 14.26 -5.12
N SER A 366 -34.16 13.80 -4.99
CA SER A 366 -33.07 14.57 -4.39
C SER A 366 -32.85 15.86 -5.17
N ARG A 367 -32.62 16.97 -4.46
CA ARG A 367 -32.26 18.26 -5.06
C ARG A 367 -30.75 18.46 -5.21
N LEU A 368 -29.97 17.44 -4.86
CA LEU A 368 -28.52 17.49 -5.04
C LEU A 368 -28.21 17.23 -6.52
N PRO A 369 -27.49 18.14 -7.20
CA PRO A 369 -27.14 17.96 -8.61
C PRO A 369 -26.13 16.82 -8.79
N ASP A 370 -26.29 15.97 -9.78
CA ASP A 370 -25.31 14.95 -10.20
C ASP A 370 -24.60 15.42 -11.47
N MET A 371 -23.39 15.95 -11.33
CA MET A 371 -22.62 16.52 -12.43
C MET A 371 -21.41 15.65 -12.81
N ARG A 372 -21.55 14.32 -12.75
CA ARG A 372 -20.44 13.39 -13.07
C ARG A 372 -20.24 13.20 -14.57
N ASN A 373 -19.00 13.34 -15.01
CA ASN A 373 -18.60 13.02 -16.39
C ASN A 373 -18.23 11.56 -16.54
N LEU A 374 -17.73 10.91 -15.47
CA LEU A 374 -17.51 9.48 -15.38
C LEU A 374 -18.70 8.87 -14.62
N LEU A 375 -19.56 8.14 -15.33
CA LEU A 375 -20.77 7.52 -14.77
C LEU A 375 -20.45 6.20 -14.06
N TYR A 376 -19.49 5.45 -14.60
CA TYR A 376 -19.12 4.13 -14.12
C TYR A 376 -17.64 3.84 -14.37
N TRP A 377 -16.99 3.22 -13.38
CA TRP A 377 -15.65 2.65 -13.50
C TRP A 377 -15.58 1.37 -12.67
N SER A 378 -15.19 0.27 -13.32
CA SER A 378 -14.92 -1.00 -12.65
C SER A 378 -13.70 -1.65 -13.31
N PRO A 379 -12.56 -1.75 -12.61
CA PRO A 379 -11.34 -2.32 -13.18
C PRO A 379 -11.28 -3.85 -13.16
N ASP A 380 -12.11 -4.52 -12.35
CA ASP A 380 -12.11 -5.98 -12.18
C ASP A 380 -13.54 -6.54 -12.33
N ILE A 381 -13.91 -6.82 -13.57
CA ILE A 381 -15.14 -7.51 -13.97
C ILE A 381 -14.76 -8.91 -14.40
N ARG A 382 -15.03 -9.89 -13.55
CA ARG A 382 -14.89 -11.31 -13.89
C ARG A 382 -16.14 -11.81 -14.59
N THR A 383 -15.96 -12.43 -15.75
CA THR A 383 -17.06 -13.07 -16.48
C THR A 383 -17.25 -14.50 -15.98
N VAL A 384 -18.51 -14.92 -15.84
CA VAL A 384 -18.87 -16.31 -15.51
C VAL A 384 -19.49 -16.91 -16.76
N LYS A 385 -18.89 -17.98 -17.28
CA LYS A 385 -19.29 -18.58 -18.58
C LYS A 385 -19.30 -17.53 -19.71
N GLY A 386 -18.30 -16.65 -19.72
CA GLY A 386 -18.15 -15.61 -20.74
C GLY A 386 -19.16 -14.45 -20.67
N SER A 387 -19.89 -14.28 -19.57
CA SER A 387 -20.83 -13.16 -19.40
C SER A 387 -20.70 -12.49 -18.03
N ALA A 388 -20.89 -11.18 -17.99
CA ALA A 388 -21.06 -10.39 -16.77
C ALA A 388 -22.07 -9.27 -17.03
N SER A 389 -22.91 -8.96 -16.04
CA SER A 389 -23.85 -7.83 -16.11
C SER A 389 -23.43 -6.75 -15.12
N ARG A 390 -23.53 -5.49 -15.54
CA ARG A 390 -23.30 -4.29 -14.72
C ARG A 390 -24.37 -3.26 -15.04
N SER A 391 -24.79 -2.53 -14.02
CA SER A 391 -25.75 -1.44 -14.11
C SER A 391 -25.15 -0.19 -13.48
N PHE A 392 -25.50 0.97 -14.02
CA PHE A 392 -25.09 2.27 -13.52
C PHE A 392 -26.20 3.29 -13.81
N TYR A 393 -26.16 4.41 -13.10
CA TYR A 393 -27.09 5.52 -13.29
C TYR A 393 -26.43 6.68 -14.04
N THR A 394 -27.22 7.35 -14.89
CA THR A 394 -26.81 8.56 -15.61
C THR A 394 -26.74 9.76 -14.67
N ALA A 395 -25.99 10.78 -15.08
CA ALA A 395 -25.90 12.07 -14.40
C ALA A 395 -26.91 13.08 -14.98
N ASP A 396 -27.02 14.26 -14.37
CA ASP A 396 -27.86 15.38 -14.84
C ASP A 396 -27.24 16.13 -16.03
N ILE A 397 -26.06 15.71 -16.49
CA ILE A 397 -25.38 16.32 -17.63
C ILE A 397 -25.90 15.64 -18.92
N PRO A 398 -26.62 16.37 -19.77
CA PRO A 398 -27.00 15.86 -21.07
C PRO A 398 -25.77 15.77 -21.97
N GLY A 399 -25.74 14.77 -22.83
CA GLY A 399 -24.60 14.58 -23.71
C GLY A 399 -24.47 13.16 -24.24
N THR A 400 -23.45 12.98 -25.05
CA THR A 400 -23.11 11.67 -25.62
C THR A 400 -22.08 11.00 -24.74
N TYR A 401 -22.38 9.82 -24.23
CA TYR A 401 -21.51 9.02 -23.39
C TYR A 401 -21.02 7.80 -24.16
N ILE A 402 -19.79 7.37 -23.88
CA ILE A 402 -19.21 6.14 -24.38
C ILE A 402 -19.03 5.14 -23.22
N ALA A 403 -19.45 3.90 -23.43
CA ALA A 403 -19.07 2.76 -22.61
C ALA A 403 -17.94 2.01 -23.32
N VAL A 404 -16.83 1.80 -22.62
CA VAL A 404 -15.65 1.08 -23.11
C VAL A 404 -15.41 -0.12 -22.21
N VAL A 405 -15.26 -1.29 -22.82
CA VAL A 405 -14.90 -2.55 -22.14
C VAL A 405 -13.61 -3.07 -22.76
N GLN A 406 -12.65 -3.46 -21.92
CA GLN A 406 -11.41 -4.09 -22.35
C GLN A 406 -11.10 -5.25 -21.40
N GLY A 407 -10.46 -6.31 -21.88
CA GLY A 407 -10.14 -7.43 -21.01
C GLY A 407 -9.26 -8.49 -21.66
N MET A 408 -8.94 -9.51 -20.86
CA MET A 408 -8.20 -10.69 -21.30
C MET A 408 -8.69 -11.94 -20.59
N ASN A 409 -8.61 -13.08 -21.28
CA ASN A 409 -8.89 -14.38 -20.70
C ASN A 409 -7.63 -15.05 -20.14
N ALA A 410 -7.80 -16.20 -19.48
CA ALA A 410 -6.70 -16.97 -18.90
C ALA A 410 -5.68 -17.48 -19.94
N ASP A 411 -6.07 -17.60 -21.21
CA ASP A 411 -5.19 -18.01 -22.32
C ASP A 411 -4.37 -16.83 -22.89
N GLY A 412 -4.53 -15.62 -22.34
CA GLY A 412 -3.86 -14.41 -22.80
C GLY A 412 -4.50 -13.75 -24.03
N LEU A 413 -5.67 -14.22 -24.47
CA LEU A 413 -6.42 -13.58 -25.56
C LEU A 413 -7.09 -12.32 -25.03
N SER A 414 -6.75 -11.18 -25.63
CA SER A 414 -7.29 -9.87 -25.27
C SER A 414 -8.45 -9.47 -26.19
N GLY A 415 -9.32 -8.59 -25.71
CA GLY A 415 -10.45 -8.06 -26.48
C GLY A 415 -10.91 -6.70 -25.96
N SER A 416 -11.50 -5.92 -26.87
CA SER A 416 -12.04 -4.60 -26.58
C SER A 416 -13.39 -4.41 -27.27
N ALA A 417 -14.27 -3.61 -26.69
CA ALA A 417 -15.54 -3.20 -27.28
C ALA A 417 -15.94 -1.83 -26.75
N SER A 418 -16.63 -1.04 -27.57
CA SER A 418 -17.21 0.22 -27.12
C SER A 418 -18.60 0.44 -27.72
N THR A 419 -19.42 1.22 -27.01
CA THR A 419 -20.74 1.62 -27.48
C THR A 419 -21.06 3.02 -26.99
N VAL A 420 -21.89 3.73 -27.74
CA VAL A 420 -22.22 5.14 -27.50
C VAL A 420 -23.72 5.27 -27.27
N PHE A 421 -24.11 6.11 -26.31
CA PHE A 421 -25.49 6.43 -26.01
C PHE A 421 -25.65 7.90 -25.63
N THR A 422 -26.88 8.42 -25.69
CA THR A 422 -27.17 9.83 -25.39
C THR A 422 -28.04 9.95 -24.15
N VAL A 423 -27.59 10.78 -23.21
CA VAL A 423 -28.38 11.25 -22.06
C VAL A 423 -29.06 12.56 -22.48
N LYS A 424 -30.37 12.64 -22.23
CA LYS A 424 -31.21 13.76 -22.67
C LYS A 424 -31.59 14.68 -21.54
#